data_AF-A0A1A0D8S1-F1
#
_entry.id   AF-A0A1A0D8S1-F1
#
_cell.length_a   1.000
_cell.length_b   1.000
_cell.length_c   1.000
_cell.angle_alpha   90.00
_cell.angle_beta   90.00
_cell.angle_gamma   90.00
#
_symmetry.space_group_name_H-M   'P 1'
#
loop_
_entity.id
_entity.type
_entity.pdbx_description
1 polymer ?
#
loop_
_entity_poly.entity_id
_entity_poly.type
_entity_poly.pdbx_seq_one_letter_code
_entity_poly.pdbx_strand_id
1 'polypeptide(L)'
;MEAASNERRLAFWDDITASYGYKSRDVAWKKFDLVAAAWRFELTKDIELLSTKSSRGGAHSAWPKNRNEGRVFSVPIDAPDKDIGETVLKAFAKCEGPGKSTEPLFP
;
A
#
# COMPACT_ATOMS: atom_id res chain seq x y z
N MET A 1 8.33 -2.61 -17.98
CA MET A 1 8.72 -1.42 -17.18
C MET A 1 9.91 -0.80 -17.87
N GLU A 2 9.89 0.50 -18.12
CA GLU A 2 11.03 1.21 -18.72
C GLU A 2 12.30 1.03 -17.87
N ALA A 3 13.47 1.00 -18.51
CA ALA A 3 14.75 0.72 -17.83
C ALA A 3 15.00 1.67 -16.65
N ALA A 4 14.81 2.98 -16.87
CA ALA A 4 14.98 3.99 -15.83
C ALA A 4 13.96 3.85 -14.67
N SER A 5 12.75 3.35 -14.95
CA SER A 5 11.75 3.06 -13.92
C SER A 5 12.16 1.86 -13.06
N ASN A 6 12.72 0.83 -13.69
CA ASN A 6 13.21 -0.33 -12.96
C ASN A 6 14.43 0.00 -12.10
N GLU A 7 15.35 0.82 -12.60
CA GLU A 7 16.52 1.29 -11.84
C GLU A 7 16.12 2.03 -10.56
N ARG A 8 15.19 2.99 -10.67
CA ARG A 8 14.66 3.73 -9.51
C ARG A 8 13.95 2.80 -8.51
N ARG A 9 13.17 1.84 -9.00
CA ARG A 9 12.51 0.84 -8.15
C ARG A 9 13.54 0.01 -7.38
N LEU A 10 14.62 -0.41 -8.03
CA LEU A 10 15.68 -1.19 -7.37
C LEU A 10 16.40 -0.35 -6.30
N ALA A 11 16.76 0.90 -6.62
CA ALA A 11 17.40 1.82 -5.68
C ALA A 11 16.53 2.09 -4.43
N PHE A 12 15.23 2.28 -4.61
CA PHE A 12 14.28 2.40 -3.49
C PHE A 12 14.33 1.18 -2.55
N TRP A 13 14.30 -0.03 -3.10
CA TRP A 13 14.34 -1.24 -2.28
C TRP A 13 15.72 -1.50 -1.66
N ASP A 14 16.81 -1.08 -2.30
CA ASP A 14 18.13 -1.11 -1.70
C ASP A 14 18.20 -0.22 -0.46
N ASP A 15 17.63 0.99 -0.53
CA ASP A 15 17.55 1.92 0.61
C ASP A 15 16.70 1.37 1.76
N ILE A 16 15.50 0.84 1.48
CA ILE A 16 14.67 0.18 2.49
C ILE A 16 15.39 -1.01 3.13
N THR A 17 16.11 -1.80 2.32
CA THR A 17 16.86 -2.96 2.83
C THR A 17 17.93 -2.53 3.82
N ALA A 18 18.71 -1.50 3.49
CA ALA A 18 19.77 -0.98 4.34
C ALA A 18 19.21 -0.29 5.60
N SER A 19 18.21 0.57 5.44
CA SER A 19 17.63 1.38 6.52
C SER A 19 16.97 0.54 7.61
N TYR A 20 16.32 -0.56 7.23
CA TYR A 20 15.58 -1.42 8.17
C TYR A 20 16.25 -2.78 8.43
N GLY A 21 17.48 -2.99 7.95
CA GLY A 21 18.29 -4.18 8.26
C GLY A 21 17.75 -5.49 7.65
N TYR A 22 17.06 -5.42 6.51
CA TYR A 22 16.62 -6.63 5.82
C TYR A 22 17.81 -7.38 5.20
N LYS A 23 17.73 -8.71 5.18
CA LYS A 23 18.79 -9.57 4.62
C LYS A 23 18.95 -9.43 3.10
N SER A 24 17.89 -9.03 2.40
CA SER A 24 17.92 -8.77 0.95
C SER A 24 16.68 -7.99 0.51
N ARG A 25 16.77 -7.38 -0.68
CA ARG A 25 15.64 -6.75 -1.38
C ARG A 25 14.44 -7.69 -1.52
N ASP A 26 14.70 -8.97 -1.82
CA ASP A 26 13.65 -9.98 -1.98
C ASP A 26 12.93 -10.31 -0.66
N VAL A 27 13.58 -10.11 0.49
CA VAL A 27 12.88 -10.24 1.78
C VAL A 27 12.06 -8.98 2.06
N ALA A 28 12.64 -7.80 1.82
CA ALA A 28 11.96 -6.52 2.03
C ALA A 28 10.69 -6.40 1.19
N TRP A 29 10.77 -6.67 -0.12
CA TRP A 29 9.61 -6.56 -1.03
C TRP A 29 8.54 -7.65 -0.82
N LYS A 30 8.81 -8.68 -0.01
CA LYS A 30 7.84 -9.75 0.25
C LYS A 30 7.07 -9.50 1.53
N LYS A 31 7.45 -8.50 2.33
CA LYS A 31 6.90 -8.22 3.66
C LYS A 31 6.36 -6.79 3.74
N PHE A 32 5.52 -6.40 2.80
CA PHE A 32 4.83 -5.12 2.89
C PHE A 32 3.38 -5.23 2.46
N ASP A 33 2.54 -4.42 3.09
CA ASP A 33 1.19 -4.13 2.63
C ASP A 33 1.21 -2.88 1.75
N LEU A 34 0.27 -2.79 0.81
CA LEU A 34 0.12 -1.62 -0.05
C LEU A 34 -1.33 -1.18 -0.03
N VAL A 35 -1.54 0.12 0.18
CA VAL A 35 -2.82 0.78 -0.07
C VAL A 35 -2.62 1.69 -1.29
N ALA A 36 -3.44 1.49 -2.32
CA ALA A 36 -3.44 2.36 -3.49
C ALA A 36 -4.36 3.54 -3.21
N ALA A 37 -3.85 4.77 -3.34
CA ALA A 37 -4.65 5.97 -3.19
C ALA A 37 -4.92 6.60 -4.56
N ALA A 38 -6.14 7.11 -4.76
CA ALA A 38 -6.49 7.91 -5.91
C ALA A 38 -7.41 9.06 -5.47
N TRP A 39 -7.15 10.25 -6.01
CA TRP A 39 -8.06 11.37 -5.89
C TRP A 39 -8.31 11.94 -7.28
N ARG A 40 -9.58 12.01 -7.67
CA ARG A 40 -10.02 12.55 -8.95
C ARG A 40 -10.66 13.90 -8.71
N PHE A 41 -9.85 14.94 -8.61
CA PHE A 41 -10.27 16.28 -8.16
C PHE A 41 -11.46 16.88 -8.94
N GLU A 42 -11.63 16.50 -10.20
CA GLU A 42 -12.75 16.95 -11.05
C GLU A 42 -14.07 16.19 -10.77
N LEU A 43 -14.00 15.02 -10.12
CA LEU A 43 -15.14 14.10 -9.97
C LEU A 43 -15.55 13.93 -8.51
N THR A 44 -14.60 13.96 -7.58
CA THR A 44 -14.85 13.66 -6.16
C THR A 44 -14.14 14.66 -5.25
N LYS A 45 -14.77 14.93 -4.11
CA LYS A 45 -14.13 15.58 -2.96
C LYS A 45 -13.38 14.59 -2.08
N ASP A 46 -13.46 13.30 -2.40
CA ASP A 46 -12.90 12.24 -1.58
C ASP A 46 -11.65 11.63 -2.21
N ILE A 47 -10.68 11.32 -1.34
CA ILE A 47 -9.58 10.41 -1.61
C ILE A 47 -10.13 8.99 -1.47
N GLU A 48 -9.99 8.19 -2.53
CA GLU A 48 -10.27 6.75 -2.48
C GLU A 48 -9.00 5.99 -2.09
N LEU A 49 -9.12 5.13 -1.08
CA LEU A 49 -8.07 4.26 -0.57
C LEU A 49 -8.48 2.81 -0.80
N LEU A 50 -7.75 2.13 -1.67
CA LEU A 50 -7.95 0.73 -2.02
C LEU A 50 -6.92 -0.15 -1.31
N SER A 51 -7.42 -1.01 -0.43
CA SER A 51 -6.61 -2.07 0.18
C SER A 51 -6.19 -3.07 -0.89
N THR A 52 -4.97 -3.59 -0.87
CA THR A 52 -4.51 -4.53 -1.90
C THR A 52 -4.29 -5.95 -1.38
N LYS A 53 -4.15 -6.88 -2.32
CA LYS A 53 -3.70 -8.23 -2.05
C LYS A 53 -2.26 -8.42 -2.52
N SER A 54 -1.37 -8.83 -1.63
CA SER A 54 -0.02 -9.23 -1.98
C SER A 54 0.02 -10.68 -2.46
N SER A 55 0.85 -10.95 -3.46
CA SER A 55 1.18 -12.28 -3.94
C SER A 55 2.47 -12.81 -3.28
N ARG A 56 2.70 -14.13 -3.28
CA ARG A 56 3.95 -14.73 -2.80
C ARG A 56 5.21 -14.20 -3.52
N GLY A 57 5.04 -13.60 -4.70
CA GLY A 57 6.11 -13.01 -5.50
C GLY A 57 6.36 -11.52 -5.24
N GLY A 58 5.76 -10.91 -4.20
CA GLY A 58 5.96 -9.49 -3.87
C GLY A 58 5.18 -8.51 -4.76
N ALA A 59 4.45 -8.99 -5.77
CA ALA A 59 3.54 -8.16 -6.56
C ALA A 59 2.22 -7.95 -5.82
N HIS A 60 1.69 -6.73 -5.90
CA HIS A 60 0.37 -6.38 -5.37
C HIS A 60 -0.65 -6.34 -6.48
N SER A 61 -1.85 -6.82 -6.19
CA SER A 61 -3.00 -6.68 -7.08
C SER A 61 -4.16 -5.99 -6.39
N ALA A 62 -4.86 -5.17 -7.18
CA ALA A 62 -6.20 -4.75 -6.84
C ALA A 62 -7.12 -5.98 -6.76
N TRP A 63 -8.18 -5.86 -5.98
CA TRP A 63 -9.19 -6.90 -5.87
C TRP A 63 -10.01 -6.96 -7.16
N PRO A 64 -10.49 -8.16 -7.57
CA PRO A 64 -11.53 -8.26 -8.57
C PRO A 64 -12.73 -7.38 -8.18
N LYS A 65 -13.36 -6.70 -9.14
CA LYS A 65 -14.43 -5.71 -8.85
C LYS A 65 -15.54 -6.25 -7.93
N ASN A 66 -15.91 -7.52 -8.06
CA ASN A 66 -16.90 -8.20 -7.23
C ASN A 66 -16.41 -8.58 -5.82
N ARG A 67 -15.19 -8.19 -5.44
CA ARG A 67 -14.58 -8.42 -4.12
C ARG A 67 -14.08 -7.13 -3.46
N ASN A 68 -14.39 -5.97 -4.03
CA ASN A 68 -13.99 -4.66 -3.49
C ASN A 68 -14.79 -4.24 -2.24
N GLU A 69 -15.92 -4.90 -1.98
CA GLU A 69 -16.76 -4.57 -0.84
C GLU A 69 -15.98 -4.67 0.48
N GLY A 70 -16.05 -3.59 1.28
CA GLY A 70 -15.30 -3.45 2.53
C GLY A 70 -13.78 -3.30 2.37
N ARG A 71 -13.27 -2.98 1.17
CA ARG A 71 -11.84 -2.84 0.86
C ARG A 71 -11.48 -1.53 0.16
N VAL A 72 -12.50 -0.76 -0.24
CA VAL A 72 -12.39 0.63 -0.71
C VAL A 72 -12.92 1.52 0.39
N PHE A 73 -12.13 2.54 0.75
CA PHE A 73 -12.46 3.52 1.76
C PHE A 73 -12.39 4.90 1.14
N SER A 74 -13.26 5.80 1.57
CA SER A 74 -13.29 7.19 1.11
C SER A 74 -13.13 8.12 2.30
N VAL A 75 -12.33 9.16 2.13
CA VAL A 75 -12.20 10.25 3.10
C VAL A 75 -12.16 11.58 2.34
N PRO A 76 -12.90 12.62 2.77
CA PRO A 76 -12.82 13.93 2.15
C PRO A 76 -11.39 14.48 2.14
N ILE A 77 -11.00 15.15 1.06
CA ILE A 77 -9.67 15.77 0.92
C ILE A 77 -9.44 16.90 1.92
N ASP A 78 -10.52 17.54 2.39
CA ASP A 78 -10.52 18.60 3.39
C ASP A 78 -10.77 18.07 4.81
N ALA A 79 -10.80 16.75 5.00
CA ALA A 79 -10.87 16.16 6.32
C ALA A 79 -9.59 16.46 7.12
N PRO A 80 -9.67 16.53 8.46
CA PRO A 80 -8.49 16.63 9.31
C PRO A 80 -7.50 15.49 9.05
N ASP A 81 -6.19 15.78 9.15
CA ASP A 81 -5.12 14.78 8.97
C ASP A 81 -5.32 13.51 9.80
N LYS A 82 -5.88 13.67 11.01
CA LYS A 82 -6.23 12.55 11.89
C LYS A 82 -7.21 11.58 11.22
N ASP A 83 -8.27 12.09 10.59
CA ASP A 83 -9.32 11.29 9.99
C ASP A 83 -8.82 10.61 8.70
N ILE A 84 -7.95 11.30 7.95
CA ILE A 84 -7.23 10.72 6.81
C ILE A 84 -6.35 9.56 7.31
N GLY A 85 -5.56 9.79 8.36
CA GLY A 85 -4.69 8.77 8.96
C GLY A 85 -5.46 7.56 9.47
N GLU A 86 -6.57 7.76 10.19
CA GLU A 86 -7.45 6.67 10.63
C GLU A 86 -8.04 5.88 9.45
N THR A 87 -8.37 6.55 8.34
CA THR A 87 -8.89 5.88 7.14
C THR A 87 -7.81 5.07 6.45
N VAL A 88 -6.57 5.57 6.38
CA VAL A 88 -5.41 4.83 5.88
C VAL A 88 -5.17 3.57 6.73
N LEU A 89 -5.24 3.65 8.06
CA LEU A 89 -5.11 2.50 8.94
C LEU A 89 -6.22 1.46 8.73
N LYS A 90 -7.48 1.90 8.55
CA LYS A 90 -8.61 1.01 8.22
C LYS A 90 -8.38 0.28 6.90
N ALA A 91 -7.83 0.95 5.89
CA ALA A 91 -7.47 0.33 4.62
C ALA A 91 -6.34 -0.71 4.79
N PHE A 92 -5.26 -0.36 5.49
CA PHE A 92 -4.17 -1.32 5.76
C PHE A 92 -4.65 -2.56 6.51
N ALA A 93 -5.58 -2.43 7.46
CA ALA A 93 -6.14 -3.56 8.18
C ALA A 93 -6.81 -4.60 7.26
N LYS A 94 -7.31 -4.17 6.10
CA LYS A 94 -7.96 -5.01 5.09
C LYS A 94 -7.03 -5.54 4.01
N CYS A 95 -5.74 -5.17 4.02
CA CYS A 95 -4.76 -5.82 3.16
C CYS A 95 -4.63 -7.31 3.50
N GLU A 96 -4.39 -8.12 2.48
CA GLU A 96 -4.24 -9.56 2.59
C GLU A 96 -3.01 -10.03 1.81
N GLY A 97 -2.38 -11.11 2.27
CA GLY A 97 -1.31 -11.76 1.54
C GLY A 97 -0.32 -12.46 2.47
N PRO A 98 0.54 -13.33 1.91
CA PRO A 98 1.61 -13.99 2.66
C PRO A 98 2.67 -13.00 3.18
N GLY A 99 2.68 -11.78 2.62
CA GLY A 99 3.56 -10.67 2.99
C GLY A 99 2.96 -9.66 3.95
N LYS A 100 1.74 -9.91 4.46
CA LYS A 100 1.06 -9.00 5.40
C LYS A 100 1.95 -8.78 6.61
N SER A 101 2.14 -7.52 7.01
CA SER A 101 2.82 -7.23 8.27
C SER A 101 1.95 -7.70 9.42
N THR A 102 2.44 -8.63 10.24
CA THR A 102 1.76 -9.09 11.45
C THR A 102 2.19 -8.33 12.70
N GLU A 103 3.25 -7.53 12.59
CA GLU A 103 3.75 -6.66 13.65
C GLU A 103 3.10 -5.27 13.52
N PRO A 104 2.87 -4.58 14.65
CA PRO A 104 2.22 -3.27 14.64
C PRO A 104 3.02 -2.27 13.79
N LEU A 105 2.31 -1.47 12.99
CA LEU A 105 2.90 -0.50 12.06
C LEU A 105 3.75 0.56 12.78
N PHE A 106 3.52 0.75 14.08
CA PHE A 106 4.30 1.59 14.98
C PHE A 106 4.32 0.95 16.39
N PRO A 107 5.39 1.14 17.19
CA PRO A 107 5.42 0.70 18.60
C PRO A 107 4.37 1.42 19.46
#